data_AF-A0A4Q5Y7I2-F1
#
_entry.id   AF-A0A4Q5Y7I2-F1
#
_cell.length_a   1.000
_cell.length_b   1.000
_cell.length_c   1.000
_cell.angle_alpha   90.00
_cell.angle_beta   90.00
_cell.angle_gamma   90.00
#
_symmetry.space_group_name_H-M   'P 1'
#
loop_
_entity.id
_entity.type
_entity.pdbx_description
1 polymer ?
#
loop_
_entity_poly.entity_id
_entity_poly.type
_entity_poly.pdbx_seq_one_letter_code
_entity_poly.pdbx_strand_id
1 'polypeptide(L)'
;MQFRKTRASNDMLYAIGSSSRIYTINSANGAATFVATLSIPLNGTSFGVDFNPVPDRIRIVSNTGQNLRVNPVDGATINDGAINPLPAAITAAGYTNSVTGATTTMLYVIDTDADKLFIQNPPNNGTLTMGMNLGVNADA
;
A
#
# COMPACT_ATOMS: atom_id res chain seq x y z
N MET A 1 -12.23 5.50 -2.13
CA MET A 1 -11.96 4.13 -1.63
C MET A 1 -10.95 3.49 -2.55
N GLN A 2 -9.96 2.78 -2.01
CA GLN A 2 -8.99 2.05 -2.83
C GLN A 2 -9.13 0.54 -2.62
N PHE A 3 -9.20 -0.22 -3.71
CA PHE A 3 -9.37 -1.68 -3.75
C PHE A 3 -8.04 -2.36 -4.11
N ARG A 4 -7.73 -3.52 -3.52
CA ARG A 4 -6.48 -4.26 -3.83
C ARG A 4 -6.67 -5.77 -3.86
N LYS A 5 -5.74 -6.47 -4.50
CA LYS A 5 -5.77 -7.92 -4.74
C LYS A 5 -5.95 -8.73 -3.44
N THR A 6 -6.46 -9.95 -3.57
CA THR A 6 -6.75 -10.87 -2.47
C THR A 6 -5.58 -10.99 -1.50
N ARG A 7 -5.86 -10.88 -0.19
CA ARG A 7 -4.87 -11.18 0.84
C ARG A 7 -4.59 -12.67 0.81
N ALA A 8 -3.37 -13.06 0.44
CA ALA A 8 -3.04 -14.47 0.19
C ALA A 8 -3.40 -15.41 1.35
N SER A 9 -3.31 -14.92 2.60
CA SER A 9 -3.62 -15.73 3.78
C SER A 9 -5.09 -16.12 3.93
N ASN A 10 -6.03 -15.45 3.27
CA ASN A 10 -7.46 -15.72 3.43
C ASN A 10 -8.33 -15.49 2.18
N ASP A 11 -7.73 -15.20 1.03
CA ASP A 11 -8.38 -14.94 -0.26
C ASP A 11 -9.48 -13.86 -0.26
N MET A 12 -9.49 -12.98 0.74
CA MET A 12 -10.45 -11.88 0.81
C MET A 12 -9.93 -10.62 0.12
N LEU A 13 -10.83 -9.89 -0.55
CA LEU A 13 -10.60 -8.53 -1.05
C LEU A 13 -10.69 -7.55 0.12
N TYR A 14 -9.69 -6.69 0.29
CA TYR A 14 -9.69 -5.62 1.28
C TYR A 14 -9.74 -4.24 0.60
N ALA A 15 -10.33 -3.29 1.31
CA ALA A 15 -10.38 -1.90 0.90
C ALA A 15 -10.04 -0.97 2.07
N ILE A 16 -9.40 0.15 1.75
CA ILE A 16 -9.18 1.25 2.69
C ILE A 16 -10.08 2.42 2.28
N GLY A 17 -10.91 2.86 3.22
CA GLY A 17 -11.78 4.03 3.08
C GLY A 17 -11.04 5.33 3.41
N SER A 18 -11.47 6.44 2.81
CA SER A 18 -10.91 7.79 3.08
C SER A 18 -11.10 8.24 4.53
N SER A 19 -12.06 7.64 5.25
CA SER A 19 -12.24 7.81 6.69
C SER A 19 -11.26 6.98 7.55
N SER A 20 -10.15 6.51 6.97
CA SER A 20 -9.14 5.68 7.66
C SER A 20 -9.70 4.38 8.24
N ARG A 21 -10.56 3.70 7.49
CA ARG A 21 -11.21 2.43 7.89
C ARG A 21 -10.86 1.30 6.93
N ILE A 22 -10.63 0.11 7.48
CA ILE A 22 -10.40 -1.14 6.76
C ILE A 22 -11.74 -1.84 6.57
N TYR A 23 -11.96 -2.32 5.36
CA TYR A 23 -13.11 -3.14 4.99
C TYR A 23 -12.66 -4.42 4.30
N THR A 24 -13.40 -5.51 4.47
CA THR A 24 -13.41 -6.60 3.49
C THR A 24 -14.54 -6.38 2.51
N ILE A 25 -14.35 -6.82 1.27
CA ILE A 25 -15.35 -6.73 0.20
C ILE A 25 -15.71 -8.14 -0.21
N ASN A 26 -17.00 -8.44 -0.25
CA ASN A 26 -17.51 -9.66 -0.86
C ASN A 26 -17.39 -9.53 -2.38
N SER A 27 -16.55 -10.36 -3.00
CA SER A 27 -16.28 -10.32 -4.45
C SER A 27 -17.49 -10.72 -5.32
N ALA A 28 -18.48 -11.42 -4.76
CA ALA A 28 -19.67 -11.85 -5.49
C ALA A 28 -20.72 -10.74 -5.65
N ASN A 29 -20.80 -9.80 -4.69
CA ASN A 29 -21.86 -8.77 -4.68
C ASN A 29 -21.38 -7.36 -4.31
N GLY A 30 -20.08 -7.17 -4.06
CA GLY A 30 -19.50 -5.87 -3.72
C GLY A 30 -19.80 -5.36 -2.31
N ALA A 31 -20.47 -6.15 -1.46
CA ALA A 31 -20.81 -5.72 -0.10
C ALA A 31 -19.55 -5.50 0.74
N ALA A 32 -19.44 -4.32 1.36
CA ALA A 32 -18.34 -3.95 2.22
C ALA A 32 -18.65 -4.22 3.70
N THR A 33 -17.79 -4.96 4.37
CA THR A 33 -17.89 -5.25 5.81
C THR A 33 -16.77 -4.55 6.54
N PHE A 34 -17.11 -3.73 7.54
CA PHE A 34 -16.14 -3.05 8.38
C PHE A 34 -15.27 -4.06 9.16
N VAL A 35 -13.96 -3.81 9.21
CA VAL A 35 -12.99 -4.60 9.97
C VAL A 35 -12.46 -3.81 11.16
N ALA A 36 -11.78 -2.69 10.88
CA ALA A 36 -11.11 -1.89 11.89
C ALA A 36 -10.90 -0.44 11.43
N THR A 37 -10.55 0.44 12.36
CA THR A 37 -10.11 1.82 12.07
C THR A 37 -8.59 1.90 12.23
N LEU A 38 -7.89 2.59 11.32
CA LEU A 38 -6.46 2.83 11.44
C LEU A 38 -6.19 3.69 12.69
N SER A 39 -5.22 3.30 13.52
CA SER A 39 -4.83 4.11 14.68
C SER A 39 -4.09 5.42 14.32
N ILE A 40 -3.67 5.56 13.06
CA ILE A 40 -3.09 6.79 12.50
C ILE A 40 -3.91 7.18 11.26
N PRO A 41 -4.40 8.43 11.16
CA PRO A 41 -5.21 8.84 10.04
C PRO A 41 -4.41 8.88 8.74
N LEU A 42 -5.09 8.59 7.63
CA LEU A 42 -4.55 8.80 6.30
C LEU A 42 -4.26 10.27 6.05
N ASN A 43 -3.11 10.54 5.46
CA ASN A 43 -2.70 11.87 5.01
C ASN A 43 -2.37 11.84 3.53
N GLY A 44 -3.05 12.67 2.74
CA GLY A 44 -2.95 12.70 1.29
C GLY A 44 -4.30 12.57 0.60
N THR A 45 -4.27 12.62 -0.73
CA THR A 45 -5.45 12.52 -1.59
C THR A 45 -5.38 11.31 -2.52
N SER A 46 -4.19 10.78 -2.75
CA SER A 46 -3.95 9.56 -3.51
C SER A 46 -2.99 8.65 -2.75
N PHE A 47 -3.21 7.35 -2.85
CA PHE A 47 -2.60 6.36 -1.97
C PHE A 47 -2.17 5.14 -2.77
N GLY A 48 -1.06 4.51 -2.38
CA GLY A 48 -0.73 3.14 -2.76
C GLY A 48 -0.99 2.21 -1.59
N VAL A 49 -1.55 1.03 -1.84
CA VAL A 49 -1.87 0.05 -0.79
C VAL A 49 -1.50 -1.35 -1.27
N ASP A 50 -0.84 -2.16 -0.44
CA ASP A 50 -0.69 -3.59 -0.71
C ASP A 50 -0.39 -4.41 0.54
N PHE A 51 -0.62 -5.73 0.49
CA PHE A 51 -0.21 -6.65 1.54
C PHE A 51 1.23 -7.11 1.34
N ASN A 52 2.04 -6.98 2.37
CA ASN A 52 3.30 -7.70 2.43
C ASN A 52 3.00 -9.17 2.80
N PRO A 53 3.26 -10.14 1.92
CA PRO A 53 2.91 -11.56 2.15
C PRO A 53 3.76 -12.25 3.22
N VAL A 54 4.88 -11.65 3.66
CA VAL A 54 5.78 -12.26 4.66
C VAL A 54 5.35 -11.96 6.11
N PRO A 55 5.27 -10.70 6.58
CA PRO A 55 4.77 -10.38 7.91
C PRO A 55 3.23 -10.21 7.95
N ASP A 56 2.55 -10.35 6.82
CA ASP A 56 1.10 -10.18 6.68
C ASP A 56 0.63 -8.82 7.24
N ARG A 57 1.14 -7.75 6.63
CA ARG A 57 0.85 -6.36 6.99
C ARG A 57 0.47 -5.57 5.75
N ILE A 58 -0.46 -4.65 5.91
CA ILE A 58 -0.81 -3.70 4.85
C ILE A 58 0.25 -2.59 4.86
N ARG A 59 0.84 -2.30 3.71
CA ARG A 59 1.58 -1.08 3.44
C ARG A 59 0.61 -0.07 2.85
N ILE A 60 0.63 1.16 3.37
CA ILE A 60 -0.09 2.30 2.80
C ILE A 60 0.93 3.41 2.57
N VAL A 61 1.01 3.91 1.35
CA VAL A 61 1.84 5.07 0.97
C VAL A 61 0.96 6.14 0.37
N SER A 62 1.37 7.41 0.37
CA SER A 62 0.56 8.49 -0.21
C SER A 62 1.36 9.50 -1.00
N ASN A 63 0.65 10.31 -1.80
CA ASN A 63 1.20 11.44 -2.54
C ASN A 63 1.81 12.54 -1.67
N THR A 64 1.61 12.52 -0.35
CA THR A 64 2.24 13.45 0.59
C THR A 64 3.48 12.84 1.28
N GLY A 65 3.91 11.65 0.87
CA GLY A 65 5.06 10.95 1.44
C GLY A 65 4.77 10.17 2.72
N GLN A 66 3.49 9.99 3.07
CA GLN A 66 3.11 9.12 4.19
C GLN A 66 3.51 7.68 3.89
N ASN A 67 3.96 6.94 4.91
CA ASN A 67 4.37 5.56 4.79
C ASN A 67 3.94 4.78 6.04
N LEU A 68 2.85 4.04 5.95
CA LEU A 68 2.24 3.33 7.07
C LEU A 68 2.39 1.82 6.91
N ARG A 69 2.58 1.14 8.03
CA ARG A 69 2.47 -0.31 8.15
C ARG A 69 1.34 -0.65 9.12
N VAL A 70 0.36 -1.40 8.65
CA VAL A 70 -0.91 -1.63 9.36
C VAL A 70 -1.14 -3.13 9.58
N ASN A 71 -1.60 -3.50 10.76
CA ASN A 71 -2.15 -4.81 11.02
C ASN A 71 -3.58 -4.91 10.45
N PRO A 72 -3.85 -5.82 9.49
CA PRO A 72 -5.14 -5.89 8.81
C PRO A 72 -6.31 -6.32 9.69
N VAL A 73 -6.04 -6.88 10.87
CA VAL A 73 -7.07 -7.42 11.77
C VAL A 73 -7.63 -6.35 12.70
N ASP A 74 -6.77 -5.57 13.33
CA ASP A 74 -7.13 -4.62 14.39
C ASP A 74 -6.92 -3.14 14.01
N GLY A 75 -6.33 -2.86 12.84
CA GLY A 75 -6.04 -1.50 12.38
C GLY A 75 -4.87 -0.83 13.11
N ALA A 76 -4.13 -1.56 13.95
CA ALA A 76 -2.94 -1.03 14.60
C ALA A 76 -1.94 -0.58 13.54
N THR A 77 -1.60 0.70 13.57
CA THR A 77 -0.84 1.38 12.51
C THR A 77 0.46 1.93 13.08
N ILE A 78 1.56 1.65 12.38
CA ILE A 78 2.88 2.21 12.61
C ILE A 78 3.15 3.21 11.48
N ASN A 79 3.58 4.42 11.85
CA ASN A 79 4.12 5.39 10.90
C ASN A 79 5.62 5.12 10.73
N ASP A 80 6.00 4.60 9.57
CA ASP A 80 7.40 4.33 9.23
C ASP A 80 8.11 5.62 8.78
N GLY A 81 9.39 5.52 8.42
CA GLY A 81 10.11 6.63 7.79
C GLY A 81 9.38 7.14 6.54
N ALA A 82 9.23 8.46 6.46
CA ALA A 82 8.58 9.12 5.32
C ALA A 82 9.30 8.79 4.01
N ILE A 83 8.56 8.81 2.90
CA ILE A 83 9.12 8.57 1.57
C ILE A 83 10.29 9.53 1.29
N ASN A 84 11.42 9.01 0.84
CA ASN A 84 12.63 9.78 0.55
C ASN A 84 13.43 9.21 -0.63
N PRO A 85 14.11 10.06 -1.43
CA PRO A 85 14.12 11.52 -1.33
C PRO A 85 12.78 12.15 -1.77
N LEU A 86 12.59 13.42 -1.39
CA LEU A 86 11.52 14.29 -1.93
C LEU A 86 12.08 15.17 -3.07
N PRO A 87 11.24 15.68 -3.99
CA PRO A 87 9.81 15.41 -4.11
C PRO A 87 9.53 14.00 -4.67
N ALA A 88 8.56 13.30 -4.09
CA ALA A 88 8.03 12.05 -4.62
C ALA A 88 6.55 11.92 -4.27
N ALA A 89 5.71 11.58 -5.25
CA ALA A 89 4.27 11.46 -5.09
C ALA A 89 3.84 10.00 -5.28
N ILE A 90 4.01 9.19 -4.23
CA ILE A 90 3.81 7.75 -4.33
C ILE A 90 2.34 7.36 -4.17
N THR A 91 1.73 6.88 -5.24
CA THR A 91 0.29 6.59 -5.34
C THR A 91 0.00 5.14 -5.74
N ALA A 92 1.02 4.31 -5.96
CA ALA A 92 0.87 2.87 -6.06
C ALA A 92 1.95 2.15 -5.27
N ALA A 93 1.59 0.97 -4.75
CA ALA A 93 2.48 0.05 -4.07
C ALA A 93 2.13 -1.39 -4.48
N GLY A 94 3.15 -2.24 -4.55
CA GLY A 94 3.00 -3.66 -4.84
C GLY A 94 4.19 -4.45 -4.31
N TYR A 95 3.91 -5.44 -3.46
CA TYR A 95 4.87 -6.44 -3.02
C TYR A 95 4.94 -7.61 -4.00
N THR A 96 6.14 -8.17 -4.15
CA THR A 96 6.30 -9.45 -4.86
C THR A 96 5.87 -10.64 -4.00
N ASN A 97 5.65 -11.78 -4.67
CA ASN A 97 5.35 -13.08 -4.06
C ASN A 97 4.07 -13.09 -3.22
N SER A 98 2.98 -12.49 -3.72
CA SER A 98 1.66 -12.46 -3.07
C SER A 98 0.98 -13.85 -3.02
N VAL A 99 1.62 -14.81 -2.35
CA VAL A 99 1.19 -16.20 -2.15
C VAL A 99 1.39 -16.61 -0.70
N THR A 100 0.59 -17.56 -0.23
CA THR A 100 0.69 -18.09 1.14
C THR A 100 2.02 -18.80 1.35
N GLY A 101 2.70 -18.49 2.46
CA GLY A 101 3.98 -19.09 2.80
C GLY A 101 5.19 -18.46 2.11
N ALA A 102 5.02 -17.29 1.47
CA ALA A 102 6.15 -16.53 0.94
C ALA A 102 7.20 -16.25 2.05
N THR A 103 8.48 -16.51 1.75
CA THR A 103 9.60 -16.25 2.66
C THR A 103 10.38 -14.99 2.31
N THR A 104 10.16 -14.47 1.10
CA THR A 104 10.82 -13.26 0.59
C THR A 104 9.82 -12.37 -0.12
N THR A 105 10.08 -11.07 -0.11
CA THR A 105 9.25 -10.07 -0.77
C THR A 105 10.08 -8.82 -1.08
N MET A 106 9.65 -8.05 -2.06
CA MET A 106 10.23 -6.76 -2.44
C MET A 106 9.11 -5.77 -2.73
N LEU A 107 9.25 -4.53 -2.25
CA LEU A 107 8.27 -3.47 -2.45
C LEU A 107 8.62 -2.63 -3.67
N TYR A 108 7.70 -2.60 -4.62
CA TYR A 108 7.68 -1.67 -5.73
C TYR A 108 6.67 -0.58 -5.49
N VAL A 109 6.98 0.64 -5.91
CA VAL A 109 6.08 1.79 -5.82
C VAL A 109 6.13 2.63 -7.09
N ILE A 110 5.03 3.30 -7.41
CA ILE A 110 4.96 4.21 -8.55
C ILE A 110 4.78 5.64 -8.04
N ASP A 111 5.63 6.51 -8.56
CA ASP A 111 5.42 7.96 -8.56
C ASP A 111 4.65 8.31 -9.84
N THR A 112 3.37 8.66 -9.68
CA THR A 112 2.51 9.00 -10.81
C THR A 112 2.76 10.39 -11.36
N ASP A 113 3.33 11.30 -10.57
CA ASP A 113 3.64 12.65 -11.03
C ASP A 113 4.90 12.66 -11.90
N ALA A 114 5.85 11.78 -11.58
CA ALA A 114 7.13 11.66 -12.28
C ALA A 114 7.18 10.54 -13.33
N ASP A 115 6.10 9.78 -13.51
CA ASP A 115 6.02 8.58 -14.37
C ASP A 115 7.17 7.60 -14.11
N LYS A 116 7.40 7.27 -12.83
CA LYS A 116 8.53 6.43 -12.41
C LYS A 116 8.12 5.27 -11.52
N LEU A 117 8.72 4.11 -11.82
CA LEU A 117 8.75 2.95 -10.93
C LEU A 117 9.99 3.03 -10.04
N PHE A 118 9.82 2.79 -8.74
CA PHE A 118 10.90 2.68 -7.77
C PHE A 118 10.82 1.37 -7.00
N ILE A 119 11.96 0.95 -6.46
CA ILE A 119 12.02 -0.03 -5.38
C ILE A 119 12.13 0.74 -4.06
N GLN A 120 11.23 0.49 -3.11
CA GLN A 120 11.31 1.08 -1.78
C GLN A 120 12.07 0.14 -0.85
N ASN A 121 13.34 0.42 -0.61
CA ASN A 121 14.25 -0.44 0.13
C ASN A 121 15.26 0.36 0.98
N PRO A 122 15.27 0.20 2.33
CA PRO A 122 14.32 -0.60 3.11
C PRO A 122 12.91 0.01 3.13
N PRO A 123 11.82 -0.81 3.07
CA PRO A 123 10.44 -0.30 3.10
C PRO A 123 10.13 0.62 4.29
N ASN A 124 10.63 0.25 5.48
CA ASN A 124 10.34 0.97 6.72
C ASN A 124 11.13 2.28 6.86
N ASN A 125 12.15 2.48 6.03
CA ASN A 125 12.89 3.73 5.96
C ASN A 125 12.26 4.71 4.95
N GLY A 126 11.32 4.25 4.11
CA GLY A 126 10.73 5.07 3.04
C GLY A 126 11.66 5.33 1.85
N THR A 127 12.86 4.74 1.85
CA THR A 127 13.91 5.04 0.86
C THR A 127 13.58 4.46 -0.51
N LEU A 128 13.47 5.33 -1.50
CA LEU A 128 13.28 5.01 -2.91
C LEU A 128 14.64 4.79 -3.57
N THR A 129 14.74 3.70 -4.31
CA THR A 129 15.93 3.27 -5.03
C THR A 129 15.55 2.84 -6.44
N MET A 130 16.55 2.81 -7.34
CA MET A 130 16.40 2.26 -8.70
C MET A 130 15.19 2.85 -9.47
N GLY A 131 15.14 4.18 -9.57
CA GLY A 131 14.09 4.87 -10.32
C GLY A 131 14.20 4.58 -11.82
N MET A 132 13.12 4.07 -12.41
CA MET A 132 13.01 3.76 -13.83
C MET A 132 11.79 4.47 -14.42
N ASN A 133 11.93 5.05 -15.61
CA ASN A 133 10.81 5.66 -16.32
C ASN A 133 9.80 4.59 -16.77
N LEU A 134 8.51 4.88 -16.63
CA LEU A 134 7.43 4.00 -17.08
C LEU A 134 7.24 4.01 -18.60
N GLY A 135 7.63 5.11 -19.26
CA GLY A 135 7.43 5.29 -20.71
C GLY A 135 5.96 5.57 -21.10
N VAL A 136 5.08 5.70 -20.12
CA VAL A 136 3.67 6.07 -20.23
C VAL A 136 3.30 7.01 -19.09
N ASN A 137 2.24 7.81 -19.27
CA ASN A 137 1.68 8.62 -18.21
C ASN A 137 0.87 7.74 -17.25
N ALA A 138 1.26 7.69 -15.98
CA ALA A 138 0.64 6.85 -14.97
C ALA A 138 -0.60 7.49 -14.31
N ASP A 139 -0.86 8.78 -14.58
CA ASP A 139 -2.05 9.52 -14.13
C ASP A 139 -3.10 9.72 -15.26
N ALA A 140 -2.94 9.02 -16.38
CA ALA A 140 -3.81 9.13 -17.56
C ALA A 140 -5.18 8.43 -17.41
#